data_AF-A0A8J3ES80-F1
#
_entry.id   AF-A0A8J3ES80-F1
#
_cell.length_a   1.000
_cell.length_b   1.000
_cell.length_c   1.000
_cell.angle_alpha   90.00
_cell.angle_beta   90.00
_cell.angle_gamma   90.00
#
_symmetry.space_group_name_H-M   'P 1'
#
loop_
_entity.id
_entity.type
_entity.pdbx_description
1 polymer ?
#
loop_
_entity_poly.entity_id
_entity_poly.type
_entity_poly.pdbx_seq_one_letter_code
_entity_poly.pdbx_strand_id
1 'polypeptide(L)'
;MSTEKTDTLQIDHDLQVRLLAIAERTGHSVPELAETVLRSYADDAEREQAEFAEDESRWQRYLETGSAIPFDSIKGKLHRLAAEAARRADPQ
;
A
#
# COMPACT_ATOMS: atom_id res chain seq x y z
N MET A 1 5.96 15.49 -23.83
CA MET A 1 6.87 14.33 -23.96
C MET A 1 7.62 14.22 -22.66
N SER A 2 7.36 13.19 -21.86
CA SER A 2 8.14 12.94 -20.65
C SER A 2 9.55 12.54 -21.08
N THR A 3 10.56 13.28 -20.64
CA THR A 3 11.96 12.93 -20.88
C THR A 3 12.30 11.74 -20.02
N GLU A 4 12.56 10.58 -20.63
CA GLU A 4 13.18 9.44 -19.95
C GLU A 4 14.56 9.88 -19.44
N LYS A 5 14.73 9.83 -18.12
CA LYS A 5 15.98 10.14 -17.45
C LYS A 5 16.61 8.82 -17.02
N THR A 6 17.74 8.47 -17.60
CA THR A 6 18.52 7.30 -17.21
C THR A 6 19.42 7.67 -16.04
N ASP A 7 19.14 7.11 -14.87
CA ASP A 7 19.96 7.24 -13.68
C ASP A 7 20.69 5.90 -13.40
N THR A 8 21.95 5.97 -12.98
CA THR A 8 22.76 4.76 -12.66
C THR A 8 22.75 4.52 -11.16
N LEU A 9 22.31 3.33 -10.74
CA LEU A 9 22.32 2.90 -9.34
C LEU A 9 23.51 1.97 -9.09
N GLN A 10 24.24 2.22 -8.00
CA GLN A 10 25.25 1.30 -7.51
C GLN A 10 24.58 0.32 -6.55
N ILE A 11 24.67 -0.97 -6.85
CA ILE A 11 24.14 -2.05 -6.02
C ILE A 11 25.25 -3.07 -5.77
N ASP A 12 25.14 -3.80 -4.67
CA ASP A 12 26.07 -4.89 -4.38
C ASP A 12 25.90 -6.06 -5.36
N HIS A 13 26.95 -6.88 -5.45
CA HIS A 13 27.01 -8.00 -6.39
C HIS A 13 25.91 -9.04 -6.12
N ASP A 14 25.61 -9.32 -4.85
CA ASP A 14 24.61 -10.33 -4.49
C ASP A 14 23.21 -9.89 -4.91
N LEU A 15 22.89 -8.60 -4.73
CA LEU A 15 21.65 -8.01 -5.21
C LEU A 15 21.56 -8.04 -6.74
N GLN A 16 22.66 -7.74 -7.44
CA GLN A 16 22.70 -7.82 -8.91
C GLN A 16 22.38 -9.24 -9.40
N VAL A 17 23.01 -10.27 -8.82
CA VAL A 17 22.78 -11.68 -9.16
C VAL A 17 21.31 -12.07 -8.91
N ARG A 18 20.74 -11.64 -7.78
CA ARG A 18 19.33 -11.91 -7.46
C ARG A 18 18.37 -11.25 -8.45
N LEU A 19 18.61 -10.00 -8.81
CA LEU A 19 17.77 -9.27 -9.77
C LEU A 19 17.80 -9.92 -11.16
N LEU A 20 18.98 -10.35 -11.62
CA LEU A 20 19.12 -11.10 -12.88
C LEU A 20 18.29 -12.39 -12.86
N ALA A 21 18.43 -13.20 -11.81
CA ALA A 21 17.69 -14.46 -11.70
C ALA A 21 16.16 -14.27 -11.63
N ILE A 22 15.69 -13.19 -10.99
CA ILE A 22 14.26 -12.85 -10.94
C ILE A 22 13.79 -12.42 -12.33
N ALA A 23 14.53 -11.51 -12.98
CA ALA A 23 14.24 -10.99 -14.30
C ALA A 23 14.10 -12.12 -15.34
N GLU A 24 15.03 -13.08 -15.34
CA GLU A 24 14.98 -14.27 -16.18
C GLU A 24 13.72 -15.11 -15.94
N ARG A 25 13.35 -15.33 -14.67
CA ARG A 25 12.16 -16.13 -14.31
C ARG A 25 10.84 -15.44 -14.67
N THR A 26 10.80 -14.11 -14.61
CA THR A 26 9.57 -13.34 -14.85
C THR A 26 9.44 -12.82 -16.28
N GLY A 27 10.49 -12.96 -17.10
CA GLY A 27 10.51 -12.43 -18.47
C GLY A 27 10.62 -10.90 -18.55
N HIS A 28 11.09 -10.25 -17.49
CA HIS A 28 11.34 -8.81 -17.45
C HIS A 28 12.81 -8.52 -17.68
N SER A 29 13.15 -7.33 -18.16
CA SER A 29 14.53 -6.83 -18.07
C SER A 29 14.84 -6.36 -16.64
N VAL A 30 16.12 -6.34 -16.27
CA VAL A 30 16.54 -5.84 -14.95
C VAL A 30 16.12 -4.38 -14.71
N PRO A 31 16.23 -3.44 -15.69
CA PRO A 31 15.72 -2.07 -15.50
C PRO A 31 14.21 -2.00 -15.26
N GLU A 32 13.39 -2.76 -15.99
CA GLU A 32 11.93 -2.79 -15.78
C GLU A 32 11.57 -3.37 -14.41
N LEU A 33 12.27 -4.43 -13.99
CA LEU A 33 12.11 -5.00 -12.66
C LEU A 33 12.49 -3.99 -11.58
N ALA A 34 13.62 -3.29 -11.74
CA ALA A 34 14.07 -2.28 -10.80
C ALA A 34 13.09 -1.12 -10.69
N GLU A 35 12.57 -0.61 -11.81
CA GLU A 35 11.55 0.44 -11.80
C GLU A 35 10.27 -0.01 -11.09
N THR A 36 9.80 -1.22 -11.38
CA THR A 36 8.58 -1.77 -10.76
C THR A 36 8.74 -1.88 -9.24
N VAL A 37 9.89 -2.39 -8.77
CA VAL A 37 10.18 -2.52 -7.34
C VAL A 37 10.29 -1.15 -6.67
N LEU A 38 11.00 -0.20 -7.29
CA LEU A 38 11.15 1.14 -6.74
C LEU A 38 9.81 1.87 -6.65
N ARG A 39 8.94 1.70 -7.66
CA ARG A 39 7.59 2.28 -7.65
C ARG A 39 6.74 1.67 -6.53
N SER A 40 6.70 0.34 -6.43
CA SER A 40 5.97 -0.34 -5.34
C SER A 40 6.47 0.12 -3.97
N TYR A 41 7.77 0.23 -3.79
CA TYR A 41 8.35 0.71 -2.53
C TYR A 41 7.96 2.16 -2.23
N ALA A 42 7.97 3.04 -3.24
CA ALA A 42 7.53 4.43 -3.06
C ALA A 42 6.05 4.50 -2.68
N ASP A 43 5.18 3.79 -3.40
CA ASP A 43 3.74 3.73 -3.12
C ASP A 43 3.46 3.21 -1.70
N ASP A 44 4.20 2.18 -1.27
CA ASP A 44 4.09 1.61 0.08
C ASP A 44 4.57 2.58 1.16
N ALA A 45 5.70 3.26 0.94
CA ALA A 45 6.24 4.24 1.89
C ALA A 45 5.33 5.46 2.04
N GLU A 46 4.77 5.96 0.93
CA GLU A 46 3.80 7.06 0.95
C GLU A 46 2.52 6.66 1.70
N ARG A 47 2.04 5.43 1.48
CA ARG A 47 0.88 4.89 2.21
C ARG A 47 1.16 4.77 3.69
N GLU A 48 2.29 4.19 4.09
CA GLU A 48 2.68 4.04 5.50
C GLU A 48 2.76 5.40 6.20
N GLN A 49 3.35 6.40 5.52
CA GLN A 49 3.43 7.75 6.07
C GLN A 49 2.04 8.39 6.26
N ALA A 50 1.13 8.19 5.30
CA ALA A 50 -0.23 8.70 5.39
C ALA A 50 -1.03 8.00 6.51
N GLU A 51 -0.90 6.68 6.63
CA GLU A 51 -1.52 5.88 7.70
C GLU A 51 -1.01 6.31 9.09
N PHE A 52 0.30 6.48 9.23
CA PHE A 52 0.91 6.94 10.48
C PHE A 52 0.42 8.34 10.86
N ALA A 53 0.37 9.27 9.91
CA ALA A 53 -0.13 10.62 10.15
C ALA A 53 -1.62 10.62 10.58
N GLU A 54 -2.44 9.73 9.99
CA GLU A 54 -3.83 9.58 10.40
C GLU A 54 -3.95 9.01 11.83
N ASP A 55 -3.19 7.96 12.14
CA ASP A 55 -3.24 7.31 13.45
C ASP A 55 -2.74 8.23 14.56
N GLU A 56 -1.67 8.98 14.32
CA GLU A 56 -1.21 10.02 15.25
C GLU A 56 -2.30 11.10 15.45
N SER A 57 -2.95 11.55 14.37
CA SER A 57 -4.06 12.52 14.47
C SER A 57 -5.24 11.97 15.29
N ARG A 58 -5.61 10.70 15.08
CA ARG A 58 -6.66 10.02 15.85
C ARG A 58 -6.28 9.90 17.32
N TRP A 59 -5.03 9.54 17.60
CA TRP A 59 -4.50 9.43 18.96
C TRP A 59 -4.54 10.76 19.70
N GLN A 60 -4.04 11.83 19.10
CA GLN A 60 -4.08 13.17 19.70
C GLN A 60 -5.51 13.62 19.99
N ARG A 61 -6.44 13.41 19.05
CA ARG A 61 -7.86 13.73 19.27
C ARG A 61 -8.46 12.93 20.43
N TYR A 62 -8.09 11.66 20.58
CA TYR A 62 -8.55 10.85 21.71
C TYR A 62 -7.97 11.36 23.03
N LEU A 63 -6.68 11.74 23.07
CA LEU A 63 -6.08 12.35 24.26
C LEU A 63 -6.78 13.64 24.67
N GLU A 64 -7.17 14.48 23.71
CA GLU A 64 -7.87 15.74 23.96
C GLU A 64 -9.33 15.55 24.40
N THR A 65 -10.04 14.60 23.79
CA THR A 65 -11.51 14.52 23.92
C THR A 65 -12.02 13.33 24.72
N GLY A 66 -11.18 12.31 24.94
CA GLY A 66 -11.57 11.00 25.46
C GLY A 66 -12.58 10.25 24.57
N SER A 67 -12.90 10.77 23.38
CA SER A 67 -13.97 10.25 22.55
C SER A 67 -13.47 9.11 21.68
N ALA A 68 -14.08 7.94 21.85
CA ALA A 68 -13.84 6.75 21.04
C ALA A 68 -15.16 6.19 20.51
N ILE A 69 -15.11 5.44 19.42
CA ILE A 69 -16.29 4.74 18.91
C ILE A 69 -16.39 3.38 19.61
N PRO A 70 -17.50 3.06 20.29
CA PRO A 70 -17.68 1.75 20.90
C PRO A 70 -17.61 0.62 19.88
N PHE A 71 -16.95 -0.49 20.25
CA PHE A 71 -16.77 -1.64 19.40
C PHE A 71 -18.09 -2.19 18.81
N ASP A 72 -19.12 -2.35 19.65
CA ASP A 72 -20.41 -2.88 19.22
C ASP A 72 -21.11 -1.99 18.19
N SER A 73 -20.91 -0.67 18.26
CA SER A 73 -21.44 0.29 17.28
C SER A 73 -20.81 0.10 15.90
N ILE A 74 -19.49 -0.07 15.84
CA ILE A 74 -18.77 -0.34 14.58
C ILE A 74 -19.15 -1.72 14.05
N LYS A 75 -19.15 -2.75 14.90
CA LYS A 75 -19.53 -4.12 14.52
C LYS A 75 -20.93 -4.16 13.92
N GLY A 76 -21.91 -3.52 14.56
CA GLY A 76 -23.28 -3.43 14.04
C GLY A 76 -23.36 -2.71 12.69
N LYS A 77 -22.59 -1.62 12.52
CA LYS A 77 -22.49 -0.89 11.24
C LYS A 77 -21.92 -1.78 10.13
N LEU A 78 -20.83 -2.49 10.39
CA LEU A 78 -20.19 -3.38 9.41
C LEU A 78 -21.13 -4.52 8.98
N HIS A 79 -21.86 -5.14 9.92
CA HIS A 79 -22.86 -6.15 9.57
C HIS A 79 -23.98 -5.61 8.66
N ARG A 80 -24.45 -4.39 8.90
CA ARG A 80 -25.45 -3.75 8.03
C ARG A 80 -24.91 -3.51 6.62
N LEU A 81 -23.70 -2.97 6.52
CA LEU A 81 -23.04 -2.74 5.22
C LEU A 81 -22.84 -4.05 4.45
N ALA A 82 -22.40 -5.12 5.12
CA ALA A 82 -22.26 -6.43 4.52
C ALA A 82 -23.60 -6.98 4.00
N ALA A 83 -24.67 -6.85 4.78
CA ALA A 83 -26.01 -7.28 4.36
C ALA A 83 -26.55 -6.46 3.17
N GLU A 84 -26.27 -5.15 3.13
CA GLU A 84 -26.60 -4.29 1.99
C GLU A 84 -25.84 -4.68 0.72
N ALA A 85 -24.53 -4.94 0.84
CA ALA A 85 -23.71 -5.39 -0.28
C ALA A 85 -24.21 -6.74 -0.83
N ALA A 86 -24.55 -7.69 0.05
CA ALA A 86 -25.11 -8.98 -0.35
C ALA A 86 -26.44 -8.83 -1.12
N ARG A 87 -27.36 -7.98 -0.66
CA ARG A 87 -28.62 -7.68 -1.37
C ARG A 87 -28.41 -7.03 -2.73
N ARG A 88 -27.35 -6.23 -2.90
CA ARG A 88 -27.03 -5.61 -4.20
C ARG A 88 -26.38 -6.58 -5.17
N ALA A 89 -25.64 -7.57 -4.67
CA ALA A 89 -24.98 -8.59 -5.47
C ALA A 89 -25.95 -9.67 -5.98
N ASP A 90 -27.07 -9.89 -5.29
CA ASP A 90 -28.15 -10.80 -5.70
C ASP A 90 -29.50 -10.05 -5.78
N PRO A 91 -29.72 -9.25 -6.84
CA PRO A 91 -31.01 -8.62 -7.08
C PRO A 91 -31.97 -9.69 -7.61
N GLN A 92 -32.81 -10.23 -6.73
CA GLN A 92 -34.02 -10.96 -7.17
C GLN A 92 -34.96 -10.06 -7.98
#